data_AF-A0A2V6F944-F1
#
_entry.id   AF-A0A2V6F944-F1
#
_cell.length_a   1.000
_cell.length_b   1.000
_cell.length_c   1.000
_cell.angle_alpha   90.00
_cell.angle_beta   90.00
_cell.angle_gamma   90.00
#
_symmetry.space_group_name_H-M   'P 1'
#
loop_
_entity.id
_entity.type
_entity.pdbx_description
1 polymer ?
#
loop_
_entity_poly.entity_id
_entity_poly.type
_entity_poly.pdbx_seq_one_letter_code
_entity_poly.pdbx_strand_id
1 'polypeptide(L)'
;EAEAQFEAAIEQEKRATQQSGERVHLIGRKLRHAQEELQKAQDAFDAATGEPKPVGLTPTVVEEISRLFSPPERRHVEEVLDHSCGRSLPFRREATAQELEHIRICVLRLSSGDLKKLHEWIDLANVDERDVILAAQADNKA
;
A
#
# COMPACT_ATOMS: atom_id res chain seq x y z
N GLU A 1 25.08 50.85 -18.77
CA GLU A 1 23.68 50.55 -19.17
C GLU A 1 23.44 49.05 -19.31
N ALA A 2 24.23 48.33 -20.11
CA ALA A 2 24.09 46.87 -20.29
C ALA A 2 24.23 46.04 -18.99
N GLU A 3 25.17 46.39 -18.11
CA GLU A 3 25.37 45.69 -16.82
C GLU A 3 24.16 45.84 -15.88
N ALA A 4 23.59 47.04 -15.80
CA ALA A 4 22.38 47.28 -15.01
C ALA A 4 21.15 46.54 -15.58
N GLN A 5 21.05 46.42 -16.91
CA GLN A 5 20.01 45.64 -17.57
C GLN A 5 20.16 44.14 -17.29
N PHE A 6 21.40 43.63 -17.30
CA PHE A 6 21.69 42.24 -16.97
C PHE A 6 21.34 41.91 -15.51
N GLU A 7 21.78 42.73 -14.56
CA GLU A 7 21.44 42.56 -13.14
C GLU A 7 19.93 42.63 -12.88
N ALA A 8 19.23 43.54 -13.56
CA ALA A 8 17.77 43.61 -13.49
C ALA A 8 17.09 42.33 -14.04
N ALA A 9 17.64 41.75 -15.11
CA ALA A 9 17.13 40.49 -15.68
C ALA A 9 17.34 39.31 -14.73
N ILE A 10 18.52 39.21 -14.09
CA ILE A 10 18.81 38.17 -13.09
C ILE A 10 17.87 38.27 -11.88
N GLU A 11 17.64 39.48 -11.38
CA GLU A 11 16.72 39.70 -10.25
C GLU A 11 15.26 39.38 -10.64
N GLN A 12 14.86 39.68 -11.87
CA GLN A 12 13.55 39.30 -12.39
C GLN A 12 13.40 37.78 -12.50
N GLU A 13 14.42 37.07 -12.98
CA GLU A 13 14.43 35.60 -13.08
C GLU A 13 14.34 34.93 -11.70
N LYS A 14 15.10 35.44 -10.71
CA LYS A 14 15.04 34.96 -9.31
C LYS A 14 13.62 35.08 -8.74
N ARG A 15 12.98 36.24 -8.92
CA ARG A 15 11.61 36.47 -8.45
C ARG A 15 10.60 35.55 -9.14
N ALA A 16 10.72 35.38 -10.46
CA ALA A 16 9.86 34.48 -11.21
C ALA A 16 10.01 33.03 -10.73
N THR A 17 11.24 32.59 -10.45
CA THR A 17 11.55 31.26 -9.92
C THR A 17 10.95 31.07 -8.53
N GLN A 18 11.11 32.05 -7.64
CA GLN A 18 10.53 32.00 -6.30
C GLN A 18 9.00 31.92 -6.33
N GLN A 19 8.34 32.77 -7.11
CA GLN A 19 6.89 32.77 -7.27
C GLN A 19 6.38 31.45 -7.86
N SER A 20 7.11 30.87 -8.81
CA SER A 20 6.82 29.55 -9.37
C SER A 20 6.92 28.47 -8.29
N GLY A 21 7.99 28.48 -7.49
CA GLY A 21 8.17 27.56 -6.36
C GLY A 21 7.06 27.65 -5.32
N GLU A 22 6.68 28.86 -4.92
CA GLU A 22 5.57 29.11 -3.99
C GLU A 22 4.23 28.59 -4.54
N ARG A 23 3.97 28.81 -5.83
CA ARG A 23 2.77 28.33 -6.51
C ARG A 23 2.73 26.80 -6.57
N VAL A 24 3.84 26.15 -6.94
CA VAL A 24 3.95 24.68 -6.96
C VAL A 24 3.72 24.12 -5.57
N HIS A 25 4.31 24.72 -4.53
CA HIS A 25 4.13 24.27 -3.15
C HIS A 25 2.68 24.40 -2.69
N LEU A 26 2.02 25.52 -3.02
CA LEU A 26 0.60 25.72 -2.70
C LEU A 26 -0.30 24.70 -3.42
N ILE A 27 -0.07 24.49 -4.72
CA ILE A 27 -0.82 23.50 -5.50
C ILE A 27 -0.60 22.09 -4.93
N GLY A 28 0.65 21.73 -4.62
CA GLY A 28 0.97 20.43 -4.02
C GLY A 28 0.27 20.19 -2.69
N ARG A 29 0.18 21.20 -1.82
CA ARG A 29 -0.60 21.10 -0.57
C ARG A 29 -2.10 20.90 -0.83
N LYS A 30 -2.68 21.67 -1.75
CA LYS A 30 -4.09 21.54 -2.11
C LYS A 30 -4.42 20.16 -2.70
N LEU A 31 -3.55 19.63 -3.55
CA LEU A 31 -3.71 18.30 -4.13
C LEU A 31 -3.67 17.22 -3.06
N ARG A 32 -2.70 17.26 -2.13
CA ARG A 32 -2.64 16.29 -1.02
C ARG A 32 -3.91 16.33 -0.17
N HIS A 33 -4.37 17.52 0.22
CA HIS A 33 -5.61 17.65 0.97
C HIS A 33 -6.82 17.11 0.19
N ALA A 34 -6.93 17.40 -1.10
CA ALA A 34 -8.01 16.86 -1.93
C ALA A 34 -7.94 15.32 -2.04
N GLN A 35 -6.74 14.75 -2.13
CA GLN A 35 -6.53 13.30 -2.12
C GLN A 35 -6.93 12.68 -0.78
N GLU A 36 -6.55 13.28 0.34
CA GLU A 36 -6.92 12.82 1.68
C GLU A 36 -8.45 12.82 1.88
N GLU A 37 -9.13 13.88 1.46
CA GLU A 37 -10.60 13.96 1.55
C GLU A 37 -11.29 12.93 0.64
N LEU A 38 -10.75 12.72 -0.57
CA LEU A 38 -11.27 11.69 -1.48
C LEU A 38 -11.09 10.28 -0.91
N GLN A 39 -9.93 10.01 -0.30
CA GLN A 39 -9.67 8.72 0.35
C GLN A 39 -10.63 8.48 1.50
N LYS A 40 -10.83 9.46 2.39
CA LYS A 40 -11.82 9.34 3.49
C LYS A 40 -13.23 9.06 2.98
N ALA A 41 -13.64 9.71 1.89
CA ALA A 41 -14.95 9.48 1.29
C ALA A 41 -15.06 8.06 0.71
N GLN A 42 -14.00 7.57 0.06
CA GLN A 42 -13.93 6.20 -0.44
C GLN A 42 -14.01 5.18 0.70
N ASP A 43 -13.24 5.38 1.79
CA ASP A 43 -13.25 4.49 2.95
C ASP A 43 -14.62 4.43 3.62
N ALA A 44 -15.30 5.58 3.74
CA ALA A 44 -16.66 5.65 4.29
C ALA A 44 -17.69 4.93 3.40
N PHE A 45 -17.55 5.05 2.07
CA PHE A 45 -18.40 4.35 1.12
C PHE A 45 -18.18 2.84 1.19
N ASP A 46 -16.91 2.41 1.26
CA ASP A 46 -16.52 1.01 1.36
C ASP A 46 -17.06 0.39 2.65
N ALA A 47 -16.92 1.08 3.79
CA ALA A 47 -17.50 0.67 5.06
C ALA A 47 -19.04 0.56 5.01
N ALA A 48 -19.73 1.48 4.33
CA ALA A 48 -21.19 1.46 4.20
C ALA A 48 -21.71 0.35 3.27
N THR A 49 -20.91 -0.06 2.28
CA THR A 49 -21.29 -1.05 1.27
C THR A 49 -20.74 -2.45 1.55
N GLY A 50 -19.81 -2.58 2.51
CA GLY A 50 -19.10 -3.83 2.77
C GLY A 50 -18.09 -4.17 1.68
N GLU A 51 -17.55 -3.16 1.01
CA GLU A 51 -16.46 -3.31 0.03
C GLU A 51 -15.09 -3.09 0.70
N PRO A 52 -14.00 -3.63 0.14
CA PRO A 52 -14.00 -4.58 -0.95
C PRO A 52 -14.50 -5.96 -0.49
N LYS A 53 -15.38 -6.60 -1.29
CA LYS A 53 -15.92 -7.92 -0.92
C LYS A 53 -14.80 -8.97 -0.77
N PRO A 54 -14.82 -9.79 0.29
CA PRO A 54 -13.93 -10.92 0.44
C PRO A 54 -14.07 -11.87 -0.76
N VAL A 55 -12.96 -12.48 -1.18
CA VAL A 55 -12.92 -13.40 -2.33
C VAL A 55 -12.62 -14.83 -1.92
N GLY A 56 -12.41 -15.06 -0.62
CA GLY A 56 -11.94 -16.33 -0.10
C GLY A 56 -10.46 -16.55 -0.34
N LEU A 57 -10.00 -17.68 0.18
CA LEU A 57 -8.63 -18.15 0.06
C LEU A 57 -8.58 -19.36 -0.87
N THR A 58 -7.48 -19.51 -1.58
CA THR A 58 -7.25 -20.72 -2.37
C THR A 58 -6.90 -21.90 -1.45
N PRO A 59 -7.09 -23.16 -1.90
CA PRO A 59 -6.69 -24.34 -1.14
C PRO A 59 -5.22 -24.30 -0.70
N THR A 60 -4.31 -23.83 -1.57
CA THR A 60 -2.88 -23.67 -1.29
C THR A 60 -2.64 -22.78 -0.07
N VAL A 61 -3.36 -21.65 0.03
CA VAL A 61 -3.21 -20.72 1.15
C VAL A 61 -3.71 -21.37 2.44
N VAL A 62 -4.84 -22.08 2.40
CA VAL A 62 -5.42 -22.77 3.57
C VAL A 62 -4.48 -23.89 4.09
N GLU A 63 -3.86 -24.63 3.18
CA GLU A 63 -2.84 -25.63 3.53
C GLU A 63 -1.62 -24.99 4.20
N GLU A 64 -1.14 -23.85 3.69
CA GLU A 64 0.00 -23.14 4.25
C GLU A 64 -0.31 -22.56 5.65
N ILE A 65 -1.51 -22.02 5.85
CA ILE A 65 -2.01 -21.60 7.18
C ILE A 65 -1.99 -22.78 8.15
N SER A 66 -2.51 -23.93 7.71
CA SER A 66 -2.57 -25.13 8.54
C SER A 66 -1.19 -25.66 8.94
N ARG A 67 -0.19 -25.45 8.08
CA ARG A 67 1.21 -25.83 8.32
C ARG A 67 1.92 -24.91 9.31
N LEU A 68 1.64 -23.61 9.27
CA LEU A 68 2.39 -22.59 10.02
C LEU A 68 1.74 -22.21 11.35
N PHE A 69 0.40 -22.24 11.45
CA PHE A 69 -0.34 -21.73 12.60
C PHE A 69 -1.05 -22.82 13.38
N SER A 70 -1.18 -22.61 14.69
CA SER A 70 -1.88 -23.55 15.57
C SER A 70 -3.39 -23.53 15.30
N PRO A 71 -4.12 -24.64 15.53
CA PRO A 71 -5.55 -24.72 15.21
C PRO A 71 -6.43 -23.56 15.74
N PRO A 72 -6.21 -23.03 16.96
CA PRO A 72 -6.95 -21.86 17.45
C PRO A 72 -6.75 -20.58 16.64
N GLU A 73 -5.60 -20.42 15.99
CA GLU A 73 -5.21 -19.19 15.29
C GLU A 73 -5.67 -19.18 13.83
N ARG A 74 -5.83 -20.35 13.21
CA ARG A 74 -6.08 -20.49 11.76
C ARG A 74 -7.25 -19.67 11.27
N ARG A 75 -8.39 -19.72 11.97
CA ARG A 75 -9.57 -18.95 11.60
C ARG A 75 -9.29 -17.45 11.57
N HIS A 76 -8.56 -16.95 12.56
CA HIS A 76 -8.21 -15.53 12.60
C HIS A 76 -7.27 -15.15 11.45
N VAL A 77 -6.26 -16.00 11.16
CA VAL A 77 -5.36 -15.81 10.02
C VAL A 77 -6.12 -15.82 8.70
N GLU A 78 -7.08 -16.72 8.52
CA GLU A 78 -7.90 -16.78 7.32
C GLU A 78 -8.72 -15.50 7.13
N GLU A 79 -9.38 -15.03 8.19
CA GLU A 79 -10.16 -13.80 8.20
C GLU A 79 -9.30 -12.57 7.86
N VAL A 80 -8.12 -12.45 8.48
CA VAL A 80 -7.18 -11.34 8.27
C VAL A 80 -6.60 -11.37 6.84
N LEU A 81 -6.25 -12.55 6.31
CA LEU A 81 -5.74 -12.64 4.93
C LEU A 81 -6.80 -12.31 3.88
N ASP A 82 -8.07 -12.64 4.14
CA ASP A 82 -9.12 -12.33 3.17
C ASP A 82 -9.50 -10.84 3.17
N HIS A 83 -9.53 -10.21 4.34
CA HIS A 83 -9.96 -8.82 4.50
C HIS A 83 -8.82 -7.80 4.35
N SER A 84 -7.66 -8.08 4.95
CA SER A 84 -6.54 -7.13 5.08
C SER A 84 -5.37 -7.45 4.16
N CYS A 85 -5.25 -8.67 3.66
CA CYS A 85 -4.28 -9.06 2.63
C CYS A 85 -4.99 -9.56 1.36
N GLY A 86 -6.12 -8.93 1.03
CA GLY A 86 -6.98 -9.30 -0.08
C GLY A 86 -7.15 -8.16 -1.07
N ARG A 87 -8.39 -7.84 -1.40
CA ARG A 87 -8.74 -6.72 -2.29
C ARG A 87 -8.52 -5.34 -1.65
N SER A 88 -8.16 -5.29 -0.37
CA SER A 88 -7.65 -4.10 0.31
C SER A 88 -6.30 -3.63 -0.23
N LEU A 89 -5.51 -4.54 -0.83
CA LEU A 89 -4.19 -4.20 -1.35
C LEU A 89 -4.29 -3.16 -2.48
N PRO A 90 -3.33 -2.21 -2.56
CA PRO A 90 -3.30 -1.19 -3.61
C PRO A 90 -3.41 -1.81 -5.00
N PHE A 91 -4.30 -1.27 -5.83
CA PHE A 91 -4.55 -1.72 -7.20
C PHE A 91 -5.07 -3.18 -7.35
N ARG A 92 -5.50 -3.82 -6.26
CA ARG A 92 -6.03 -5.21 -6.27
C ARG A 92 -7.53 -5.30 -6.02
N ARG A 93 -8.27 -4.20 -6.12
CA ARG A 93 -9.71 -4.14 -5.77
C ARG A 93 -10.59 -5.15 -6.51
N GLU A 94 -10.21 -5.54 -7.72
CA GLU A 94 -10.96 -6.52 -8.53
C GLU A 94 -10.33 -7.92 -8.53
N ALA A 95 -9.17 -8.09 -7.89
CA ALA A 95 -8.40 -9.32 -7.94
C ALA A 95 -9.20 -10.52 -7.44
N THR A 96 -8.99 -11.67 -8.08
CA THR A 96 -9.50 -12.97 -7.68
C THR A 96 -8.63 -13.58 -6.57
N ALA A 97 -9.15 -14.60 -5.87
CA ALA A 97 -8.36 -15.33 -4.88
C ALA A 97 -7.05 -15.89 -5.45
N GLN A 98 -7.05 -16.31 -6.72
CA GLN A 98 -5.86 -16.86 -7.40
C GLN A 98 -4.80 -15.79 -7.66
N GLU A 99 -5.20 -14.57 -8.03
CA GLU A 99 -4.26 -13.46 -8.26
C GLU A 99 -3.64 -12.95 -6.95
N LEU A 100 -4.32 -13.14 -5.82
CA LEU A 100 -3.86 -12.78 -4.48
C LEU A 100 -3.03 -13.89 -3.81
N GLU A 101 -3.04 -15.11 -4.34
CA GLU A 101 -2.40 -16.29 -3.73
C GLU A 101 -0.91 -16.06 -3.45
N HIS A 102 -0.18 -15.52 -4.43
CA HIS A 102 1.28 -15.37 -4.32
C HIS A 102 1.69 -14.43 -3.19
N ILE A 103 1.07 -13.25 -3.08
CA ILE A 103 1.38 -12.29 -2.01
C ILE A 103 0.98 -12.84 -0.64
N ARG A 104 -0.17 -13.51 -0.54
CA ARG A 104 -0.63 -14.15 0.72
C ARG A 104 0.34 -15.23 1.19
N ILE A 105 0.87 -16.05 0.28
CA ILE A 105 1.90 -17.05 0.60
C ILE A 105 3.20 -16.36 1.07
N CYS A 106 3.63 -15.26 0.42
CA CYS A 106 4.82 -14.53 0.85
C CYS A 106 4.67 -14.01 2.29
N VAL A 107 3.55 -13.36 2.59
CA VAL A 107 3.20 -12.88 3.93
C VAL A 107 3.21 -14.02 4.96
N LEU A 108 2.58 -15.15 4.64
CA LEU A 108 2.55 -16.33 5.51
C LEU A 108 3.94 -16.85 5.82
N ARG A 109 4.79 -17.04 4.81
CA ARG A 109 6.16 -17.55 5.00
C ARG A 109 7.02 -16.61 5.83
N LEU A 110 7.00 -15.33 5.51
CA LEU A 110 7.75 -14.31 6.24
C LEU A 110 7.26 -14.14 7.69
N SER A 111 5.99 -14.42 7.97
CA SER A 111 5.48 -14.46 9.34
C SER A 111 6.00 -15.65 10.14
N SER A 112 6.33 -16.76 9.47
CA SER A 112 6.80 -18.00 10.11
C SER A 112 5.87 -18.51 11.23
N GLY A 113 4.55 -18.31 11.10
CA GLY A 113 3.57 -18.73 12.10
C GLY A 113 3.40 -17.76 13.28
N ASP A 114 4.06 -16.60 13.26
CA ASP A 114 3.90 -15.56 14.28
C ASP A 114 2.83 -14.54 13.86
N LEU A 115 1.77 -14.41 14.68
CA LEU A 115 0.66 -13.49 14.40
C LEU A 115 1.09 -12.02 14.35
N LYS A 116 2.07 -11.59 15.17
CA LYS A 116 2.53 -10.20 15.16
C LYS A 116 3.27 -9.90 13.86
N LYS A 117 4.17 -10.79 13.44
CA LYS A 117 4.87 -10.67 12.16
C LYS A 117 3.91 -10.73 10.98
N LEU A 118 2.87 -11.58 11.06
CA LEU A 118 1.83 -11.63 10.04
C LEU A 118 1.23 -10.25 9.80
N HIS A 119 0.80 -9.56 10.87
CA HIS A 119 0.24 -8.21 10.77
C HIS A 119 1.27 -7.21 10.21
N GLU A 120 2.53 -7.26 10.68
CA GLU A 120 3.60 -6.37 10.17
C GLU A 120 3.81 -6.52 8.64
N TRP A 121 3.80 -7.76 8.13
CA TRP A 121 3.95 -8.01 6.70
C TRP A 121 2.70 -7.64 5.90
N ILE A 122 1.51 -7.77 6.48
CA ILE A 122 0.26 -7.32 5.85
C ILE A 122 0.23 -5.80 5.78
N ASP A 123 0.62 -5.10 6.83
CA ASP A 123 0.71 -3.64 6.85
C ASP A 123 1.67 -3.16 5.75
N LEU A 124 2.83 -3.82 5.60
CA LEU A 124 3.76 -3.51 4.51
C LEU A 124 3.16 -3.83 3.13
N ALA A 125 2.44 -4.94 2.97
CA ALA A 125 1.77 -5.28 1.70
C ALA A 125 0.75 -4.22 1.28
N ASN A 126 0.04 -3.61 2.24
CA ASN A 126 -0.91 -2.52 1.98
C ASN A 126 -0.21 -1.19 1.64
N VAL A 127 1.08 -1.05 1.92
CA VAL A 127 1.90 0.05 1.41
C VAL A 127 2.44 -0.28 0.02
N ASP A 128 3.15 -1.41 -0.11
CA ASP A 128 3.70 -1.91 -1.38
C ASP A 128 3.91 -3.43 -1.32
N GLU A 129 3.10 -4.19 -2.05
CA GLU A 129 3.23 -5.66 -2.15
C GLU A 129 4.59 -6.12 -2.71
N ARG A 130 5.28 -5.26 -3.49
CA ARG A 130 6.56 -5.60 -4.11
C ARG A 130 7.66 -5.75 -3.08
N ASP A 131 7.62 -4.94 -2.01
CA ASP A 131 8.60 -5.02 -0.93
C ASP A 131 8.49 -6.35 -0.17
N VAL A 132 7.26 -6.81 0.04
CA VAL A 132 6.99 -8.12 0.66
C VAL A 132 7.47 -9.27 -0.24
N ILE A 133 7.17 -9.21 -1.54
CA ILE A 133 7.61 -10.24 -2.49
C ILE A 133 9.14 -10.29 -2.56
N LEU A 134 9.81 -9.14 -2.60
CA LEU A 134 11.27 -9.06 -2.63
C LEU A 134 11.89 -9.65 -1.35
N ALA A 135 11.32 -9.33 -0.19
CA ALA A 135 11.76 -9.91 1.09
C ALA A 135 11.62 -11.43 1.10
N ALA A 136 10.49 -11.96 0.65
CA ALA A 136 10.26 -13.41 0.56
C ALA A 136 11.23 -14.09 -0.42
N GLN A 137 11.58 -13.44 -1.53
CA GLN A 137 12.58 -13.97 -2.46
C GLN A 137 13.99 -14.01 -1.88
N ALA A 138 14.34 -13.07 -1.00
CA ALA A 138 15.61 -13.06 -0.30
C ALA A 138 15.69 -14.18 0.74
N ASP A 139 14.60 -14.42 1.47
CA ASP A 139 14.50 -15.48 2.49
C ASP A 139 14.66 -16.89 1.89
N ASN A 140 14.08 -17.16 0.71
CA ASN A 140 14.23 -18.45 0.02
C ASN A 140 15.67 -18.75 -0.49
N LYS A 141 16.59 -17.79 -0.42
CA LYS A 141 18.00 -17.96 -0.83
C LYS A 141 18.94 -18.20 0.36
N ALA A 142 18.44 -18.08 1.60
CA ALA A 142 19.17 -18.34 2.83
C ALA A 142 19.01 -19.81 3.28
#